data_AF-A0A0D7WUP5-F1
#
_entry.id   AF-A0A0D7WUP5-F1
#
_cell.length_a   1.000
_cell.length_b   1.000
_cell.length_c   1.000
_cell.angle_alpha   90.00
_cell.angle_beta   90.00
_cell.angle_gamma   90.00
#
_symmetry.space_group_name_H-M   'P 1'
#
loop_
_entity.id
_entity.type
_entity.pdbx_description
1 polymer ?
#
loop_
_entity_poly.entity_id
_entity_poly.type
_entity_poly.pdbx_seq_one_letter_code
_entity_poly.pdbx_strand_id
1 'polypeptide(L)'
;MKNAASMVEFSALFFLFLTALISGSYLFETTHQSLVEADSTISGRDRNLIETPLIEGSETVDGASVVQSIFHIAEINADIQVDGLLYDKNLNMDYTDVSMISVNDMYHTEYERDSNGILQKLIFRRV
;
A
#
# COMPACT_ATOMS: atom_id res chain seq x y z
N MET A 1 -5.12 -63.53 -14.46
CA MET A 1 -5.60 -62.12 -14.49
C MET A 1 -5.14 -61.26 -13.31
N LYS A 2 -4.66 -61.82 -12.17
CA LYS A 2 -4.16 -61.03 -11.03
C LYS A 2 -2.97 -60.11 -11.37
N ASN A 3 -2.00 -60.59 -12.15
CA ASN A 3 -0.79 -59.81 -12.46
C ASN A 3 -1.05 -58.58 -13.34
N ALA A 4 -2.03 -58.66 -14.24
CA ALA A 4 -2.41 -57.53 -15.09
C ALA A 4 -3.12 -56.43 -14.29
N ALA A 5 -3.98 -56.81 -13.34
CA ALA A 5 -4.63 -55.86 -12.44
C ALA A 5 -3.60 -55.13 -11.55
N SER A 6 -2.64 -55.85 -10.99
CA SER A 6 -1.56 -55.24 -10.20
C SER A 6 -0.66 -54.32 -11.03
N MET A 7 -0.37 -54.65 -12.30
CA MET A 7 0.38 -53.74 -13.19
C MET A 7 -0.36 -52.43 -13.46
N VAL A 8 -1.68 -52.48 -13.65
CA VAL A 8 -2.50 -51.27 -13.86
C VAL A 8 -2.55 -50.42 -12.58
N GLU A 9 -2.66 -51.05 -11.42
CA GLU A 9 -2.66 -50.37 -10.12
C GLU A 9 -1.33 -49.66 -9.84
N PHE A 10 -0.20 -50.33 -10.08
CA PHE A 10 1.12 -49.70 -9.96
C PHE A 10 1.32 -48.55 -10.96
N SER A 11 0.80 -48.69 -12.17
CA SER A 11 0.86 -47.62 -13.18
C SER A 11 0.07 -46.38 -12.72
N ALA A 12 -1.13 -46.58 -12.17
CA ALA A 12 -1.96 -45.49 -11.66
C ALA A 12 -1.29 -44.76 -10.47
N LEU A 13 -0.71 -45.51 -9.53
CA LEU A 13 0.03 -44.94 -8.39
C LEU A 13 1.25 -44.15 -8.86
N PHE A 14 1.95 -44.64 -9.89
CA PHE A 14 3.11 -43.96 -10.45
C PHE A 14 2.73 -42.62 -11.11
N PHE A 15 1.63 -42.58 -11.88
CA PHE A 15 1.13 -41.34 -12.45
C PHE A 15 0.67 -40.34 -11.38
N LEU A 16 -0.02 -40.81 -10.33
CA LEU A 16 -0.45 -39.96 -9.23
C LEU A 16 0.75 -39.33 -8.51
N PHE A 17 1.80 -40.12 -8.26
CA PHE A 17 3.05 -39.63 -7.70
C PHE A 17 3.74 -38.60 -8.61
N LEU A 18 3.78 -38.86 -9.91
CA LEU A 18 4.35 -37.94 -10.89
C LEU A 18 3.61 -36.60 -10.94
N THR A 19 2.27 -36.63 -10.92
CA THR A 19 1.44 -35.42 -10.89
C THR A 19 1.68 -34.64 -9.60
N ALA A 20 1.79 -35.30 -8.45
CA ALA A 20 2.10 -34.64 -7.18
C ALA A 20 3.46 -33.93 -7.21
N LEU A 21 4.49 -34.55 -7.81
CA LEU A 21 5.81 -33.93 -7.98
C LEU A 21 5.75 -32.69 -8.87
N ILE A 22 5.03 -32.75 -10.00
CA ILE A 22 4.91 -31.63 -10.93
C ILE A 22 4.12 -30.48 -10.30
N SER A 23 3.01 -30.77 -9.62
CA SER A 23 2.23 -29.74 -8.93
C SER A 23 3.01 -29.11 -7.77
N GLY A 24 3.77 -29.92 -7.02
CA GLY A 24 4.60 -29.43 -5.94
C GLY A 24 5.72 -28.51 -6.42
N SER A 25 6.42 -28.87 -7.51
CA SER A 25 7.47 -28.03 -8.07
C SER A 25 6.91 -26.73 -8.65
N TYR A 26 5.76 -26.80 -9.33
CA TYR A 26 5.09 -25.62 -9.87
C TYR A 26 4.64 -24.65 -8.77
N LEU A 27 4.07 -25.17 -7.69
CA LEU A 27 3.65 -24.35 -6.54
C LEU A 27 4.86 -23.70 -5.84
N PHE A 28 5.97 -24.43 -5.72
CA PHE A 28 7.19 -23.91 -5.12
C PHE A 28 7.77 -22.74 -5.93
N GLU A 29 7.86 -22.89 -7.25
CA GLU A 29 8.36 -21.85 -8.14
C GLU A 29 7.46 -20.61 -8.09
N THR A 30 6.14 -20.80 -8.14
CA THR A 30 5.17 -19.70 -8.08
C THR A 30 5.26 -18.96 -6.74
N THR A 31 5.37 -19.71 -5.63
CA THR A 31 5.54 -19.12 -4.29
C THR A 31 6.85 -18.35 -4.18
N HIS A 32 7.94 -18.87 -4.75
CA HIS A 32 9.23 -18.18 -4.77
C HIS A 32 9.15 -16.86 -5.56
N GLN A 33 8.53 -16.87 -6.73
CA GLN A 33 8.34 -15.65 -7.54
C GLN A 33 7.49 -14.61 -6.80
N SER A 34 6.37 -15.02 -6.19
CA SER A 34 5.55 -14.11 -5.38
C SER A 34 6.31 -13.55 -4.16
N LEU A 35 7.19 -14.33 -3.54
CA LEU A 35 8.04 -13.85 -2.44
C LEU A 35 9.09 -12.85 -2.92
N VAL A 36 9.72 -13.10 -4.07
CA VAL A 36 10.71 -12.17 -4.65
C VAL A 36 10.04 -10.86 -5.06
N GLU A 37 8.83 -10.91 -5.61
CA GLU A 37 8.05 -9.73 -5.96
C GLU A 37 7.54 -8.97 -4.72
N ALA A 38 7.13 -9.68 -3.67
CA ALA A 38 6.77 -9.07 -2.40
C ALA A 38 7.99 -8.39 -1.74
N ASP A 39 9.15 -9.05 -1.74
CA ASP A 39 10.38 -8.53 -1.15
C ASP A 39 10.93 -7.34 -1.93
N SER A 40 10.82 -7.33 -3.27
CA SER A 40 11.18 -6.17 -4.10
C SER A 40 10.22 -5.00 -3.87
N THR A 41 8.93 -5.26 -3.68
CA THR A 41 7.93 -4.24 -3.32
C THR A 41 8.19 -3.66 -1.94
N ILE A 42 8.56 -4.51 -0.96
CA ILE A 42 8.89 -4.08 0.41
C ILE A 42 10.23 -3.32 0.45
N SER A 43 11.22 -3.76 -0.31
CA SER A 43 12.54 -3.12 -0.37
C SER A 43 12.54 -1.82 -1.18
N GLY A 44 11.67 -1.71 -2.18
CA GLY A 44 11.43 -0.50 -2.95
C GLY A 44 10.55 0.54 -2.24
N ARG A 45 9.78 0.11 -1.23
CA ARG A 45 9.13 1.02 -0.28
C ARG A 45 10.17 1.53 0.70
N ASP A 46 10.41 2.84 0.63
CA ASP A 46 11.30 3.55 1.54
C ASP A 46 10.92 3.21 2.99
N ARG A 47 11.83 2.58 3.75
CA ARG A 47 11.58 2.07 5.11
C ARG A 47 11.17 3.16 6.11
N ASN A 48 11.28 4.42 5.73
CA ASN A 48 10.83 5.57 6.51
C ASN A 48 9.35 5.91 6.33
N LEU A 49 8.69 5.38 5.30
CA LEU A 49 7.25 5.45 5.14
C LEU A 49 6.65 4.26 5.89
N ILE A 50 6.45 4.45 7.20
CA ILE A 50 5.53 3.62 7.97
C ILE A 50 4.14 3.85 7.38
N GLU A 51 3.78 3.09 6.35
CA GLU A 51 2.38 2.91 5.97
C GLU A 51 1.74 2.00 7.00
N THR A 52 1.37 2.59 8.13
CA THR A 52 0.39 1.97 9.03
C THR A 52 -0.84 1.69 8.18
N PRO A 53 -1.38 0.45 8.18
CA PRO A 53 -2.63 0.17 7.47
C PRO A 53 -3.70 1.15 7.99
N LEU A 54 -4.16 2.07 7.13
CA LEU A 54 -5.15 3.07 7.51
C LEU A 54 -6.41 2.37 8.02
N ILE A 55 -6.71 2.56 9.29
CA ILE A 55 -8.00 2.25 9.87
C ILE A 55 -8.89 3.44 9.50
N GLU A 56 -9.96 3.20 8.74
CA GLU A 56 -10.91 4.27 8.41
C GLU A 56 -11.51 4.86 9.70
N GLY A 57 -11.17 6.13 9.98
CA GLY A 57 -11.80 6.91 11.02
C GLY A 57 -10.99 8.13 11.43
N SER A 58 -11.46 9.33 11.07
CA SER A 58 -11.17 10.65 11.69
C SER A 58 -9.90 10.70 12.54
N GLU A 59 -8.74 10.58 11.91
CA GLU A 59 -7.47 10.65 12.62
C GLU A 59 -7.14 12.11 12.93
N THR A 60 -6.72 12.37 14.18
CA THR A 60 -6.16 13.66 14.56
C THR A 60 -4.65 13.61 14.40
N VAL A 61 -4.09 14.53 13.64
CA VAL A 61 -2.64 14.71 13.49
C VAL A 61 -2.21 16.03 14.13
N ASP A 62 -0.96 16.14 14.53
CA ASP A 62 -0.41 17.41 14.98
C ASP A 62 -0.13 18.35 13.79
N GLY A 63 -0.03 19.65 14.05
CA GLY A 63 0.24 20.63 13.01
C GLY A 63 1.63 20.46 12.38
N ALA A 64 2.59 19.85 13.08
CA ALA A 64 3.88 19.50 12.50
C ALA A 64 3.72 18.50 11.34
N SER A 65 2.88 17.48 11.52
CA SER A 65 2.53 16.50 10.50
C SER A 65 1.79 17.16 9.33
N VAL A 66 0.93 18.16 9.59
CA VAL A 66 0.26 18.93 8.54
C VAL A 66 1.29 19.69 7.69
N VAL A 67 2.21 20.42 8.33
CA VAL A 67 3.29 21.14 7.62
C VAL A 67 4.17 20.19 6.83
N GLN A 68 4.54 19.04 7.40
CA GLN A 68 5.29 18.01 6.71
C GLN A 68 4.52 17.48 5.48
N SER A 69 3.20 17.27 5.61
CA SER A 69 2.37 16.83 4.49
C SER A 69 2.39 17.84 3.34
N ILE A 70 2.34 19.15 3.64
CA ILE A 70 2.46 20.19 2.62
C ILE A 70 3.86 20.19 2.00
N PHE A 71 4.91 19.96 2.79
CA PHE A 71 6.29 19.85 2.29
C PHE A 71 6.45 18.74 1.25
N HIS A 72 5.76 17.62 1.45
CA HIS A 72 5.78 16.45 0.55
C HIS A 72 4.59 16.39 -0.40
N ILE A 73 3.88 17.50 -0.63
CA ILE A 73 2.63 17.50 -1.41
C ILE A 73 2.80 16.96 -2.85
N ALA A 74 3.96 17.20 -3.47
CA ALA A 74 4.29 16.67 -4.80
C ALA A 74 4.42 15.14 -4.81
N GLU A 75 4.89 14.54 -3.71
CA GLU A 75 5.00 13.09 -3.55
C GLU A 75 3.63 12.46 -3.25
N ILE A 76 2.80 13.14 -2.47
CA ILE A 76 1.42 12.73 -2.17
C ILE A 76 0.55 12.78 -3.43
N ASN A 77 0.83 13.73 -4.34
CA ASN A 77 0.10 13.93 -5.60
C ASN A 77 -1.40 14.19 -5.41
N ALA A 78 -1.76 14.85 -4.32
CA ALA A 78 -3.12 15.27 -3.99
C ALA A 78 -3.10 16.69 -3.42
N ASP A 79 -4.18 17.44 -3.60
CA ASP A 79 -4.29 18.79 -3.04
C ASP A 79 -4.45 18.70 -1.51
N ILE A 80 -3.98 19.70 -0.78
CA ILE A 80 -4.10 19.77 0.67
C ILE A 80 -4.90 21.01 1.05
N GLN A 81 -5.92 20.86 1.88
CA GLN A 81 -6.70 21.98 2.42
C GLN A 81 -6.51 22.04 3.94
N VAL A 82 -6.04 23.16 4.47
CA VAL A 82 -5.90 23.39 5.91
C VAL A 82 -6.76 24.56 6.33
N ASP A 83 -7.76 24.32 7.20
CA ASP A 83 -8.68 25.36 7.70
C ASP A 83 -9.31 26.24 6.61
N GLY A 84 -9.51 25.68 5.41
CA GLY A 84 -10.08 26.39 4.26
C GLY A 84 -9.05 26.98 3.28
N LEU A 85 -7.76 27.00 3.62
CA LEU A 85 -6.69 27.38 2.70
C LEU A 85 -6.27 26.18 1.85
N LEU A 86 -6.31 26.34 0.53
CA LEU A 86 -5.94 25.28 -0.42
C LEU A 86 -4.49 25.43 -0.87
N TYR A 87 -3.77 24.32 -0.77
CA TYR A 87 -2.42 24.08 -1.24
C TYR A 87 -2.52 23.10 -2.43
N ASP A 88 -2.25 23.59 -3.65
CA ASP A 88 -2.29 22.78 -4.87
C ASP A 88 -1.11 21.81 -4.92
N LYS A 89 -1.33 20.59 -5.40
CA LYS A 89 -0.27 19.58 -5.52
C LYS A 89 0.96 19.99 -6.35
N ASN A 90 0.84 21.02 -7.19
CA ASN A 90 1.92 21.58 -8.00
C ASN A 90 2.48 22.89 -7.43
N LEU A 91 2.15 23.24 -6.18
CA LEU A 91 2.68 24.44 -5.54
C LEU A 91 4.21 24.42 -5.49
N ASN A 92 4.81 25.60 -5.52
CA ASN A 92 6.23 25.75 -5.27
C ASN A 92 6.46 26.03 -3.78
N MET A 93 7.11 25.08 -3.10
CA MET A 93 7.40 25.15 -1.67
C MET A 93 8.28 26.36 -1.31
N ASP A 94 9.19 26.78 -2.19
CA ASP A 94 10.11 27.91 -1.94
C ASP A 94 9.37 29.25 -1.71
N TYR A 95 8.12 29.35 -2.17
CA TYR A 95 7.30 30.56 -2.07
C TYR A 95 6.01 30.35 -1.27
N THR A 96 5.83 29.18 -0.65
CA THR A 96 4.59 28.84 0.04
C THR A 96 4.70 29.17 1.51
N ASP A 97 3.79 30.01 2.00
CA ASP A 97 3.70 30.34 3.42
C ASP A 97 2.82 29.31 4.15
N VAL A 98 3.44 28.60 5.09
CA VAL A 98 2.78 27.64 5.99
C VAL A 98 2.78 28.12 7.45
N SER A 99 3.23 29.35 7.71
CA SER A 99 3.35 29.90 9.07
C SER A 99 2.01 30.06 9.80
N MET A 100 0.90 30.11 9.04
CA MET A 100 -0.45 30.14 9.60
C MET A 100 -0.84 28.81 10.28
N ILE A 101 -0.15 27.73 9.96
CA ILE A 101 -0.39 26.41 10.53
C ILE A 101 0.41 26.29 11.81
N SER A 102 -0.29 26.27 12.93
CA SER A 102 0.35 26.10 14.23
C SER A 102 0.68 24.63 14.46
N VAL A 103 1.97 24.36 14.68
CA VAL A 103 2.54 23.01 14.84
C VAL A 103 2.11 22.32 16.14
N ASN A 104 1.61 23.07 17.13
CA ASN A 104 1.21 22.55 18.44
C ASN A 104 -0.27 22.19 18.52
N ASP A 105 -1.05 22.53 17.49
CA ASP A 105 -2.47 22.22 17.45
C ASP A 105 -2.72 20.84 16.84
N MET A 106 -3.89 20.29 17.15
CA MET A 106 -4.38 19.05 16.55
C MET A 106 -5.34 19.37 15.42
N TYR A 107 -5.30 18.56 14.37
CA TYR A 107 -6.14 18.70 13.18
C TYR A 107 -6.81 17.37 12.88
N HIS A 108 -8.13 17.39 12.70
CA HIS A 108 -8.87 16.28 12.10
C HIS A 108 -8.52 16.14 10.63
N THR A 109 -8.26 14.91 10.20
CA THR A 109 -7.92 14.55 8.83
C THR A 109 -9.11 13.91 8.12
N GLU A 110 -9.47 14.44 6.96
CA GLU A 110 -10.45 13.88 6.04
C GLU A 110 -9.80 13.63 4.66
N TYR A 111 -10.23 12.59 3.97
CA TYR A 111 -9.69 12.19 2.67
C TYR A 111 -10.80 12.24 1.61
N GLU A 112 -10.57 13.00 0.53
CA GLU A 112 -11.45 13.05 -0.64
C GLU A 112 -10.85 12.19 -1.76
N ARG A 113 -11.57 11.16 -2.18
CA ARG A 113 -11.15 10.22 -3.23
C ARG A 113 -12.13 10.24 -4.40
N ASP A 114 -11.64 9.92 -5.60
CA ASP A 114 -12.49 9.75 -6.77
C ASP A 114 -13.21 8.38 -6.80
N SER A 115 -14.00 8.15 -7.85
CA SER A 115 -14.73 6.88 -8.05
C SER A 115 -13.84 5.65 -8.23
N ASN A 116 -12.55 5.84 -8.50
CA ASN A 116 -11.55 4.78 -8.63
C ASN A 116 -10.73 4.60 -7.34
N GLY A 117 -11.01 5.37 -6.29
CA GLY A 117 -10.31 5.33 -5.01
C GLY A 117 -9.00 6.13 -4.97
N ILE A 118 -8.69 6.90 -6.01
CA ILE A 118 -7.47 7.73 -6.05
C ILE A 118 -7.66 8.94 -5.15
N LEU A 119 -6.67 9.24 -4.30
CA LEU A 119 -6.69 10.41 -3.43
C LEU A 119 -6.61 11.68 -4.28
N GLN A 120 -7.61 12.55 -4.15
CA GLN A 120 -7.67 13.83 -4.84
C GLN A 120 -7.35 14.98 -3.89
N LYS A 121 -7.83 14.91 -2.64
CA LYS A 121 -7.63 15.97 -1.65
C LYS A 121 -7.50 15.43 -0.23
N LEU A 122 -6.62 16.03 0.55
CA LEU A 122 -6.45 15.84 1.98
C LEU A 122 -6.95 17.09 2.71
N ILE A 123 -7.85 16.95 3.67
CA ILE A 123 -8.46 18.09 4.38
C ILE A 123 -8.11 18.00 5.86
N PHE A 124 -7.47 19.05 6.37
CA PHE A 124 -7.14 19.23 7.77
C PHE A 124 -8.01 20.34 8.38
N ARG A 125 -8.69 20.03 9.48
CA ARG A 125 -9.48 20.99 10.25
C ARG A 125 -9.03 21.01 11.69
N ARG A 126 -8.68 22.19 12.21
CA ARG A 126 -8.27 22.35 13.60
C ARG A 126 -9.37 21.90 14.57
N VAL A 127 -8.96 21.21 15.64
CA VAL A 127 -9.81 20.73 16.75
C VAL A 127 -9.95 21.79 17.83
#